data_AF-A0A7J6PZD4-F1
#
_entry.id   AF-A0A7J6PZD4-F1
#
_cell.length_a   1.000
_cell.length_b   1.000
_cell.length_c   1.000
_cell.angle_alpha   90.00
_cell.angle_beta   90.00
_cell.angle_gamma   90.00
#
_symmetry.space_group_name_H-M   'P 1'
#
loop_
_entity.id
_entity.type
_entity.pdbx_description
1 polymer ?
#
loop_
_entity_poly.entity_id
_entity_poly.type
_entity_poly.pdbx_seq_one_letter_code
_entity_poly.pdbx_strand_id
1 'polypeptide(L)'
;MLYPPPPMPQPPAPVPPSLPVGVELPPMRLEDSSAQAVLDYLCDHAEAVAVALGFTVVLALGISADVNNVRLVGDFVLSLLIGHFTVAAVTPALHTPLISVTNAISGVIATGGMLQMNGPFPSGQVISALAAIFFSLVNVSGGFAITHRMLQMFKPAQSRAIANGPPPTAGAGEARQM
;
A
#
# COMPACT_ATOMS: atom_id res chain seq x y z
N MET A 1 57.27 17.18 -8.92
CA MET A 1 56.56 18.20 -8.11
C MET A 1 56.20 17.53 -6.78
N LEU A 2 57.22 17.31 -5.95
CA LEU A 2 57.48 18.08 -4.71
C LEU A 2 56.63 17.57 -3.54
N TYR A 3 57.07 16.46 -2.94
CA TYR A 3 56.71 16.15 -1.56
C TYR A 3 57.48 17.16 -0.68
N PRO A 4 56.84 18.05 0.07
CA PRO A 4 57.56 18.96 0.94
C PRO A 4 58.16 18.16 2.11
N PRO A 5 59.42 18.47 2.50
CA PRO A 5 60.01 17.88 3.69
C PRO A 5 59.21 18.27 4.95
N PRO A 6 59.26 17.43 6.01
CA PRO A 6 58.50 17.67 7.23
C PRO A 6 58.89 19.00 7.89
N PRO A 7 57.94 19.72 8.53
CA PRO A 7 58.22 20.97 9.21
C PRO A 7 59.17 20.76 10.39
N MET A 8 60.14 21.65 10.56
CA MET A 8 61.06 21.63 11.71
C MET A 8 60.30 21.89 13.02
N PRO A 9 60.68 21.25 14.15
CA PRO A 9 60.10 21.55 15.45
C PRO A 9 60.33 23.02 15.81
N GLN A 10 59.24 23.79 15.98
CA GLN A 10 59.33 25.14 16.53
C GLN A 10 59.48 25.06 18.06
N PRO A 11 60.35 25.89 18.69
CA PRO A 11 60.41 26.00 20.15
C PRO A 11 59.04 26.41 20.71
N PRO A 12 58.63 25.89 21.88
CA PRO A 12 57.32 26.20 22.44
C PRO A 12 57.21 27.69 22.76
N ALA A 13 56.20 28.34 22.18
CA ALA A 13 55.85 29.71 22.54
C ALA A 13 55.25 29.76 23.97
N PRO A 14 55.43 30.86 24.72
CA PRO A 14 55.11 30.93 26.14
C PRO A 14 53.61 30.80 26.38
N VAL A 15 53.23 29.95 27.33
CA VAL A 15 51.83 29.72 27.74
C VAL A 15 51.34 30.93 28.54
N PRO A 16 50.30 31.67 28.11
CA PRO A 16 49.64 32.63 28.97
C PRO A 16 48.88 31.93 30.11
N PRO A 17 48.76 32.56 31.29
CA PRO A 17 48.32 31.92 32.53
C PRO A 17 46.89 31.36 32.41
N SER A 18 46.75 30.10 32.85
CA SER A 18 45.50 29.36 32.93
C SER A 18 44.47 30.07 33.80
N LEU A 19 43.39 30.55 33.20
CA LEU A 19 42.17 30.86 33.93
C LEU A 19 41.55 29.56 34.46
N PRO A 20 40.87 29.59 35.62
CA PRO A 20 40.47 28.38 36.34
C PRO A 20 39.46 27.61 35.51
N VAL A 21 39.76 26.31 35.35
CA VAL A 21 38.85 25.19 35.06
C VAL A 21 37.43 25.65 34.77
N GLY A 22 37.17 25.96 33.50
CA GLY A 22 35.82 25.82 32.99
C GLY A 22 35.43 24.38 33.29
N VAL A 23 34.39 24.20 34.10
CA VAL A 23 33.69 22.94 34.21
C VAL A 23 33.34 22.56 32.79
N GLU A 24 34.09 21.61 32.20
CA GLU A 24 33.65 20.93 31.00
C GLU A 24 32.40 20.19 31.44
N LEU A 25 31.25 20.82 31.20
CA LEU A 25 29.99 20.11 31.14
C LEU A 25 30.27 18.91 30.24
N PRO A 26 30.04 17.67 30.71
CA PRO A 26 30.04 16.52 29.82
C PRO A 26 29.28 16.94 28.57
N PRO A 27 29.73 16.61 27.35
CA PRO A 27 28.90 16.88 26.19
C PRO A 27 27.54 16.33 26.55
N MET A 28 26.53 17.21 26.55
CA MET A 28 25.15 16.81 26.78
C MET A 28 24.89 15.77 25.71
N ARG A 29 25.05 14.49 26.08
CA ARG A 29 24.74 13.34 25.26
C ARG A 29 23.24 13.37 25.22
N LEU A 30 22.74 14.04 24.20
CA LEU A 30 21.33 14.23 23.93
C LEU A 30 20.65 12.87 24.10
N GLU A 31 19.46 12.91 24.69
CA GLU A 31 18.55 11.82 25.09
C GLU A 31 18.27 10.73 24.02
N ASP A 32 19.02 10.68 22.93
CA ASP A 32 18.90 9.72 21.84
C ASP A 32 19.23 8.29 22.26
N SER A 33 20.09 8.06 23.26
CA SER A 33 20.51 6.69 23.63
C SER A 33 19.41 5.85 24.26
N SER A 34 18.42 6.48 24.93
CA SER A 34 17.29 5.79 25.55
C SER A 34 16.14 5.58 24.56
N ALA A 35 15.87 6.59 23.72
CA ALA A 35 14.89 6.50 22.65
C ALA A 35 15.31 5.49 21.57
N GLN A 36 16.59 5.46 21.20
CA GLN A 36 17.14 4.47 20.27
C GLN A 36 17.12 3.05 20.86
N ALA A 37 17.42 2.89 22.15
CA ALA A 37 17.34 1.58 22.81
C ALA A 37 15.89 1.05 22.89
N VAL A 38 14.91 1.95 23.11
CA VAL A 38 13.49 1.60 23.06
C VAL A 38 13.07 1.26 21.64
N LEU A 39 13.49 2.04 20.63
CA LEU A 39 13.20 1.73 19.22
C LEU A 39 13.81 0.41 18.78
N ASP A 40 15.05 0.12 19.15
CA ASP A 40 15.72 -1.15 18.84
C ASP A 40 15.01 -2.31 19.56
N TYR A 41 14.61 -2.15 20.82
CA TYR A 41 13.84 -3.16 21.55
C TYR A 41 12.46 -3.41 20.93
N LEU A 42 11.77 -2.35 20.51
CA LEU A 42 10.49 -2.42 19.81
C LEU A 42 10.63 -3.06 18.42
N CYS A 43 11.72 -2.79 17.69
CA CYS A 43 12.02 -3.41 16.41
C CYS A 43 12.37 -4.89 16.57
N ASP A 44 13.15 -5.25 17.59
CA ASP A 44 13.52 -6.64 17.90
C ASP A 44 12.30 -7.46 18.36
N HIS A 45 11.34 -6.83 19.02
CA HIS A 45 10.08 -7.44 19.47
C HIS A 45 8.87 -7.01 18.63
N ALA A 46 9.06 -6.53 17.41
CA ALA A 46 8.01 -5.89 16.61
C ALA A 46 6.79 -6.80 16.42
N GLU A 47 7.01 -8.10 16.21
CA GLU A 47 5.92 -9.07 16.07
C GLU A 47 5.11 -9.23 17.36
N ALA A 48 5.78 -9.38 18.50
CA ALA A 48 5.12 -9.53 19.80
C ALA A 48 4.37 -8.26 20.20
N VAL A 49 4.97 -7.09 19.96
CA VAL A 49 4.35 -5.78 20.18
C VAL A 49 3.11 -5.63 19.27
N ALA A 50 3.22 -5.96 17.99
CA ALA A 50 2.10 -5.88 17.05
C ALA A 50 0.94 -6.81 17.46
N VAL A 51 1.24 -8.04 17.88
CA VAL A 51 0.22 -9.00 18.35
C VAL A 51 -0.44 -8.52 19.63
N ALA A 52 0.33 -8.07 20.62
CA ALA A 52 -0.22 -7.57 21.89
C ALA A 52 -1.10 -6.33 21.67
N LEU A 53 -0.66 -5.42 20.79
CA LEU A 53 -1.41 -4.21 20.46
C LEU A 53 -2.68 -4.55 19.70
N GLY A 54 -2.62 -5.47 18.72
CA GLY A 54 -3.79 -5.98 18.00
C GLY A 54 -4.80 -6.63 18.94
N PHE A 55 -4.35 -7.48 19.86
CA PHE A 55 -5.22 -8.14 20.84
C PHE A 55 -5.88 -7.14 21.80
N THR A 56 -5.13 -6.13 22.23
CA THR A 56 -5.62 -5.05 23.10
C THR A 56 -6.71 -4.23 22.39
N VAL A 57 -6.51 -3.88 21.12
CA VAL A 57 -7.51 -3.14 20.32
C VAL A 57 -8.78 -3.96 20.15
N VAL A 58 -8.68 -5.25 19.83
CA VAL A 58 -9.84 -6.13 19.66
C VAL A 58 -10.64 -6.25 20.97
N LEU A 59 -9.96 -6.42 22.11
CA LEU A 59 -10.62 -6.46 23.41
C LEU A 59 -11.28 -5.13 23.77
N ALA A 60 -10.60 -4.01 23.53
CA ALA A 60 -11.14 -2.67 23.80
C ALA A 60 -12.42 -2.40 22.98
N LEU A 61 -12.41 -2.78 21.70
CA LEU A 61 -13.58 -2.67 20.83
C LEU A 61 -14.70 -3.60 21.29
N GLY A 62 -14.39 -4.83 21.72
CA GLY A 62 -15.37 -5.79 22.21
C GLY A 62 -16.05 -5.36 23.51
N ILE A 63 -15.31 -4.80 24.47
CA ILE A 63 -15.86 -4.30 25.74
C ILE A 63 -16.74 -3.06 25.53
N SER A 64 -16.39 -2.22 24.56
CA SER A 64 -17.09 -0.95 24.32
C SER A 64 -18.29 -1.09 23.36
N ALA A 65 -18.52 -2.27 22.77
CA ALA A 65 -19.51 -2.48 21.71
C ALA A 65 -20.86 -3.00 22.22
N ASP A 66 -21.95 -2.42 21.68
CA ASP A 66 -23.31 -2.95 21.78
C ASP A 66 -23.46 -4.25 20.96
N VAL A 67 -24.47 -5.08 21.22
CA VAL A 67 -24.72 -6.38 20.57
C VAL A 67 -24.80 -6.28 19.03
N ASN A 68 -25.32 -5.17 18.50
CA ASN A 68 -25.32 -4.92 17.05
C ASN A 68 -23.92 -4.62 16.50
N ASN A 69 -23.11 -3.91 17.27
CA ASN A 69 -21.73 -3.58 16.89
C ASN A 69 -20.83 -4.82 16.99
N VAL A 70 -21.07 -5.70 17.97
CA VAL A 70 -20.37 -6.99 18.10
C VAL A 70 -20.58 -7.86 16.87
N ARG A 71 -21.80 -7.89 16.30
CA ARG A 71 -22.08 -8.60 15.05
C ARG A 71 -21.28 -8.04 13.87
N LEU A 72 -21.26 -6.71 13.70
CA LEU A 72 -20.48 -6.06 12.64
C LEU A 72 -18.98 -6.34 12.77
N VAL A 73 -18.43 -6.34 13.99
CA VAL A 73 -17.04 -6.71 14.25
C VAL A 73 -16.79 -8.18 13.92
N GLY A 74 -17.71 -9.08 14.28
CA GLY A 74 -17.65 -10.50 13.92
C GLY A 74 -17.63 -10.72 12.40
N ASP A 75 -18.56 -10.10 11.68
CA ASP A 75 -18.65 -10.17 10.22
C ASP A 75 -17.39 -9.57 9.55
N PHE A 76 -16.86 -8.48 10.10
CA PHE A 76 -15.62 -7.86 9.62
C PHE A 76 -14.42 -8.81 9.77
N VAL A 77 -14.21 -9.39 10.95
CA VAL A 77 -13.11 -10.33 11.20
C VAL A 77 -13.26 -11.58 10.33
N LEU A 78 -14.48 -12.11 10.20
CA LEU A 78 -14.74 -13.28 9.37
C LEU A 78 -14.47 -12.99 7.89
N SER A 79 -14.86 -11.81 7.40
CA SER A 79 -14.55 -11.34 6.05
C SER A 79 -13.05 -11.22 5.80
N LEU A 80 -12.26 -10.72 6.77
CA LEU A 80 -10.79 -10.67 6.67
C LEU A 80 -10.18 -12.08 6.55
N LEU A 81 -10.62 -13.02 7.38
CA LEU A 81 -10.15 -14.42 7.32
C LEU A 81 -10.48 -15.05 5.97
N ILE A 82 -11.73 -14.91 5.50
CA ILE A 82 -12.16 -15.43 4.20
C ILE A 82 -11.32 -14.79 3.08
N GLY A 83 -11.08 -13.48 3.14
CA GLY A 83 -10.25 -12.76 2.16
C GLY A 83 -8.82 -13.29 2.10
N HIS A 84 -8.18 -13.52 3.26
CA HIS A 84 -6.84 -14.07 3.34
C HIS A 84 -6.75 -15.46 2.68
N PHE A 85 -7.63 -16.39 3.05
CA PHE A 85 -7.62 -17.74 2.47
C PHE A 85 -7.99 -17.76 0.99
N THR A 86 -8.85 -16.84 0.55
CA THR A 86 -9.25 -16.72 -0.86
C THR A 86 -8.09 -16.26 -1.74
N VAL A 87 -7.27 -15.32 -1.26
CA VAL A 87 -6.15 -14.75 -2.03
C VAL A 87 -4.86 -15.57 -1.89
N ALA A 88 -4.66 -16.28 -0.78
CA ALA A 88 -3.42 -17.02 -0.51
C ALA A 88 -3.14 -18.15 -1.53
N ALA A 89 -4.17 -18.70 -2.17
CA ALA A 89 -4.06 -19.86 -3.08
C ALA A 89 -4.09 -19.50 -4.58
N VAL A 90 -3.88 -18.24 -4.96
CA VAL A 90 -3.91 -17.83 -6.37
C VAL A 90 -2.66 -18.25 -7.12
N THR A 91 -2.80 -18.67 -8.39
CA THR A 91 -1.68 -19.01 -9.26
C THR A 91 -0.79 -17.79 -9.50
N PRO A 92 0.56 -17.92 -9.51
CA PRO A 92 1.46 -16.77 -9.70
C PRO A 92 1.22 -15.96 -10.98
N ALA A 93 0.78 -16.61 -12.05
CA ALA A 93 0.44 -15.95 -13.32
C ALA A 93 -0.76 -14.98 -13.21
N LEU A 94 -1.55 -15.08 -12.14
CA LEU A 94 -2.76 -14.28 -11.93
C LEU A 94 -2.57 -13.14 -10.92
N HIS A 95 -1.38 -12.93 -10.35
CA HIS A 95 -1.18 -11.81 -9.42
C HIS A 95 -1.47 -10.45 -10.07
N THR A 96 -1.00 -10.22 -11.30
CA THR A 96 -1.26 -8.95 -12.00
C THR A 96 -2.75 -8.75 -12.35
N PRO A 97 -3.45 -9.74 -12.91
CA PRO A 97 -4.91 -9.69 -13.03
C PRO A 97 -5.63 -9.48 -11.68
N LEU A 98 -5.18 -10.15 -10.62
CA LEU A 98 -5.79 -10.05 -9.29
C LEU A 98 -5.66 -8.63 -8.72
N ILE A 99 -4.49 -8.00 -8.87
CA ILE A 99 -4.27 -6.59 -8.49
C ILE A 99 -5.23 -5.66 -9.23
N SER A 100 -5.54 -5.94 -10.50
CA SER A 100 -6.53 -5.16 -11.25
C SER A 100 -7.96 -5.39 -10.75
N VAL A 101 -8.30 -6.62 -10.37
CA VAL A 101 -9.63 -6.95 -9.81
C VAL A 101 -9.84 -6.30 -8.46
N THR A 102 -8.84 -6.30 -7.58
CA THR A 102 -8.96 -5.64 -6.27
C THR A 102 -9.18 -4.13 -6.42
N ASN A 103 -8.60 -3.51 -7.45
CA ASN A 103 -8.92 -2.12 -7.80
C ASN A 103 -10.39 -1.96 -8.25
N ALA A 104 -10.95 -2.91 -9.01
CA ALA A 104 -12.37 -2.87 -9.39
C ALA A 104 -13.30 -3.00 -8.16
N ILE A 105 -12.97 -3.91 -7.24
CA ILE A 105 -13.75 -4.17 -6.01
C ILE A 105 -13.74 -2.96 -5.06
N SER A 106 -12.69 -2.13 -5.08
CA SER A 106 -12.66 -0.87 -4.32
C SER A 106 -13.81 0.07 -4.67
N GLY A 107 -14.48 -0.14 -5.80
CA GLY A 107 -15.73 0.52 -6.19
C GLY A 107 -16.95 0.22 -5.32
N VAL A 108 -16.80 -0.42 -4.16
CA VAL A 108 -17.83 -0.49 -3.11
C VAL A 108 -18.18 0.90 -2.53
N ILE A 109 -17.31 1.90 -2.74
CA ILE A 109 -17.53 3.30 -2.34
C ILE A 109 -18.87 3.85 -2.86
N ALA A 110 -19.35 3.37 -4.02
CA ALA A 110 -20.66 3.74 -4.57
C ALA A 110 -21.80 3.50 -3.57
N THR A 111 -21.78 2.39 -2.83
CA THR A 111 -22.81 2.09 -1.83
C THR A 111 -22.85 3.15 -0.73
N GLY A 112 -21.68 3.60 -0.26
CA GLY A 112 -21.58 4.69 0.71
C GLY A 112 -22.12 6.02 0.17
N GLY A 113 -21.77 6.36 -1.08
CA GLY A 113 -22.32 7.55 -1.75
C GLY A 113 -23.83 7.49 -1.91
N MET A 114 -24.39 6.33 -2.28
CA MET A 114 -25.84 6.14 -2.41
C MET A 114 -26.57 6.32 -1.08
N LEU A 115 -26.00 5.83 0.03
CA LEU A 115 -26.55 6.03 1.37
C LEU A 115 -26.56 7.51 1.78
N GLN A 116 -25.57 8.28 1.32
CA GLN A 116 -25.44 9.70 1.67
C GLN A 116 -26.27 10.63 0.78
N MET A 117 -26.96 10.09 -0.22
CA MET A 117 -27.80 10.83 -1.16
C MET A 117 -29.22 11.07 -0.61
N ASN A 118 -29.31 11.76 0.53
CA ASN A 118 -30.58 11.99 1.25
C ASN A 118 -30.83 13.46 1.67
N GLY A 119 -30.17 14.42 1.03
CA GLY A 119 -30.30 15.86 1.32
C GLY A 119 -30.86 16.69 0.15
N PRO A 120 -31.15 17.99 0.38
CA PRO A 120 -31.54 18.91 -0.68
C PRO A 120 -30.38 19.18 -1.65
N PHE A 121 -30.69 19.45 -2.92
CA PHE A 121 -29.71 19.83 -3.93
C PHE A 121 -29.77 21.34 -4.21
N PRO A 122 -28.64 22.06 -4.32
CA PRO A 122 -27.26 21.61 -4.10
C PRO A 122 -26.83 21.76 -2.63
N SER A 123 -26.54 20.65 -1.95
CA SER A 123 -25.85 20.66 -0.65
C SER A 123 -24.47 20.01 -0.79
N GLY A 124 -23.51 20.44 0.05
CA GLY A 124 -22.16 19.87 0.03
C GLY A 124 -22.15 18.35 0.21
N GLN A 125 -23.08 17.82 1.03
CA GLN A 125 -23.29 16.39 1.22
C GLN A 125 -23.73 15.67 -0.06
N VAL A 126 -24.72 16.20 -0.79
CA VAL A 126 -25.19 15.56 -2.02
C VAL A 126 -24.13 15.67 -3.12
N ILE A 127 -23.41 16.79 -3.19
CA ILE A 127 -22.32 16.98 -4.15
C ILE A 127 -21.19 15.97 -3.88
N SER A 128 -20.79 15.77 -2.62
CA SER A 128 -19.75 14.79 -2.27
C SER A 128 -20.24 13.35 -2.49
N ALA A 129 -21.51 13.05 -2.23
CA ALA A 129 -22.13 11.76 -2.53
C ALA A 129 -22.10 11.44 -4.04
N LEU A 130 -22.47 12.41 -4.88
CA LEU A 130 -22.43 12.28 -6.34
C LEU A 130 -20.99 12.10 -6.84
N ALA A 131 -20.04 12.86 -6.30
CA ALA A 131 -18.63 12.69 -6.62
C ALA A 131 -18.11 11.30 -6.23
N ALA A 132 -18.46 10.81 -5.03
CA ALA A 132 -18.08 9.47 -4.57
C ALA A 132 -18.62 8.38 -5.49
N ILE A 133 -19.89 8.46 -5.90
CA ILE A 133 -20.50 7.53 -6.87
C ILE A 133 -19.78 7.60 -8.21
N PHE A 134 -19.48 8.81 -8.71
CA PHE A 134 -18.80 9.00 -9.99
C PHE A 134 -17.39 8.38 -9.99
N PHE A 135 -16.57 8.67 -8.98
CA PHE A 135 -15.23 8.07 -8.89
C PHE A 135 -15.30 6.56 -8.70
N SER A 136 -16.27 6.08 -7.93
CA SER A 136 -16.51 4.65 -7.76
C SER A 136 -16.85 3.96 -9.09
N LEU A 137 -17.66 4.61 -9.95
CA LEU A 137 -17.97 4.11 -11.28
C LEU A 137 -16.71 3.97 -12.15
N VAL A 138 -15.79 4.94 -12.08
CA VAL A 138 -14.49 4.88 -12.79
C VAL A 138 -13.68 3.67 -12.33
N ASN A 139 -13.61 3.41 -11.01
CA ASN A 139 -12.89 2.25 -10.47
C ASN A 139 -13.50 0.92 -10.93
N VAL A 140 -14.83 0.77 -10.88
CA VAL A 140 -15.52 -0.44 -11.33
C VAL A 140 -15.32 -0.66 -12.83
N SER A 141 -15.66 0.34 -13.65
CA SER A 141 -15.61 0.22 -15.11
C SER A 141 -14.19 0.06 -15.64
N GLY A 142 -13.24 0.86 -15.14
CA GLY A 142 -11.83 0.78 -15.51
C GLY A 142 -11.18 -0.53 -15.05
N GLY A 143 -11.40 -0.91 -13.78
CA GLY A 143 -10.83 -2.12 -13.21
C GLY A 143 -11.29 -3.39 -13.92
N PHE A 144 -12.58 -3.51 -14.25
CA PHE A 144 -13.09 -4.66 -15.00
C PHE A 144 -12.67 -4.67 -16.47
N ALA A 145 -12.61 -3.51 -17.13
CA ALA A 145 -12.17 -3.42 -18.53
C ALA A 145 -10.71 -3.87 -18.71
N ILE A 146 -9.82 -3.45 -17.80
CA ILE A 146 -8.40 -3.85 -17.80
C ILE A 146 -8.27 -5.34 -17.49
N THR A 147 -8.94 -5.81 -16.43
CA THR A 147 -8.95 -7.24 -16.06
C THR A 147 -9.39 -8.11 -17.23
N HIS A 148 -10.47 -7.72 -17.93
CA HIS A 148 -10.96 -8.47 -19.07
C HIS A 148 -9.91 -8.60 -20.18
N ARG A 149 -9.21 -7.51 -20.51
CA ARG A 149 -8.11 -7.52 -21.50
C ARG A 149 -6.96 -8.41 -21.06
N MET A 150 -6.60 -8.38 -19.78
CA MET A 150 -5.55 -9.26 -19.23
C MET A 150 -5.97 -10.73 -19.31
N LEU A 151 -7.21 -11.06 -18.95
CA LEU A 151 -7.70 -12.45 -18.95
C LEU A 151 -7.89 -13.01 -20.36
N GLN A 152 -8.19 -12.16 -21.34
CA GLN A 152 -8.21 -12.57 -22.75
C GLN A 152 -6.85 -13.10 -23.23
N MET A 153 -5.76 -12.69 -22.60
CA MET A 153 -4.39 -13.14 -22.93
C MET A 153 -4.14 -14.61 -22.58
N PHE A 154 -4.94 -15.20 -21.68
CA PHE A 154 -4.84 -16.61 -21.29
C PHE A 154 -5.75 -17.55 -22.10
N LYS A 155 -6.62 -17.01 -22.97
CA LYS A 155 -7.50 -17.84 -23.82
C LYS A 155 -6.70 -18.53 -24.96
N PRO A 156 -6.94 -19.82 -25.23
CA PRO A 156 -6.31 -20.53 -26.34
C PRO A 156 -6.56 -19.85 -27.68
N ALA A 157 -5.58 -19.93 -28.60
CA ALA A 157 -5.64 -19.27 -29.92
C ALA A 157 -6.88 -19.67 -30.75
N GLN A 158 -7.34 -20.92 -30.61
CA GLN A 158 -8.56 -21.41 -31.29
C GLN A 158 -9.82 -20.66 -30.83
N SER A 159 -9.90 -20.25 -29.56
CA SER A 159 -11.00 -19.43 -29.03
C SER A 159 -10.93 -17.97 -29.52
N ARG A 160 -9.73 -17.46 -29.83
CA ARG A 160 -9.55 -16.12 -30.43
C ARG A 160 -9.92 -16.08 -31.92
N ALA A 161 -9.63 -17.14 -32.66
CA ALA A 161 -9.93 -17.24 -34.09
C ALA A 161 -11.45 -17.32 -34.38
N ILE A 162 -12.21 -17.98 -33.50
CA ILE A 162 -13.68 -18.06 -33.61
C ILE A 162 -14.34 -16.70 -33.31
N ALA A 163 -13.77 -15.91 -32.40
CA ALA A 163 -14.32 -14.61 -31.99
C ALA A 163 -14.05 -13.47 -32.98
N ASN A 164 -12.92 -13.49 -33.69
CA ASN A 164 -12.49 -12.40 -34.59
C ASN A 164 -12.65 -12.73 -36.09
N GLY A 165 -13.24 -13.88 -36.42
CA GLY A 165 -13.24 -14.41 -37.78
C GLY A 165 -11.87 -14.91 -38.22
N PRO A 166 -11.81 -15.80 -39.24
CA PRO A 166 -10.54 -16.26 -39.77
C PRO A 166 -9.75 -15.08 -40.35
N PRO A 167 -8.42 -15.04 -40.17
CA PRO A 167 -7.60 -14.00 -40.78
C PRO A 167 -7.82 -14.00 -42.30
N PRO A 168 -7.88 -12.82 -42.96
CA PRO A 168 -7.99 -12.77 -44.40
C PRO A 168 -6.81 -13.54 -44.99
N THR A 169 -7.11 -14.65 -45.67
CA THR A 169 -6.13 -15.49 -46.32
C THR A 169 -5.43 -14.66 -47.39
N ALA A 170 -4.21 -14.22 -47.11
CA ALA A 170 -3.32 -13.73 -48.14
C ALA A 170 -3.05 -14.90 -49.10
N GLY A 171 -3.57 -14.85 -50.33
CA GLY A 171 -3.16 -15.75 -51.40
C GLY A 171 -4.20 -16.71 -52.00
N ALA A 172 -5.50 -16.40 -51.96
CA ALA A 172 -6.52 -17.17 -52.71
C ALA A 172 -6.85 -16.55 -54.09
N GLY A 173 -5.93 -15.79 -54.69
CA GLY A 173 -6.15 -15.04 -55.94
C GLY A 173 -5.35 -15.50 -57.16
N GLU A 174 -4.37 -16.39 -57.02
CA GLU A 174 -3.37 -16.63 -58.09
C GLU A 174 -3.40 -18.04 -58.72
N ALA A 175 -4.43 -18.85 -58.44
CA ALA A 175 -4.51 -20.24 -58.93
C ALA A 175 -5.73 -20.53 -59.83
N ARG A 176 -6.17 -19.57 -60.64
CA ARG A 176 -7.21 -19.77 -61.67
C ARG A 176 -6.80 -19.28 -63.07
N GLN A 177 -5.53 -19.48 -63.42
CA GLN A 177 -5.04 -19.33 -64.79
C GLN A 177 -4.05 -20.45 -65.14
N MET A 178 -4.48 -21.71 -65.06
CA MET A 178 -3.91 -22.83 -65.83
C MET A 178 -5.02 -23.84 -66.14
#